data_AF-A0A6I7Q917-F1
#
_entry.id   AF-A0A6I7Q917-F1
#
_cell.length_a   1.000
_cell.length_b   1.000
_cell.length_c   1.000
_cell.angle_alpha   90.00
_cell.angle_beta   90.00
_cell.angle_gamma   90.00
#
_symmetry.space_group_name_H-M   'P 1'
#
loop_
_entity.id
_entity.type
_entity.pdbx_description
1 polymer ?
#
loop_
_entity_poly.entity_id
_entity_poly.type
_entity_poly.pdbx_seq_one_letter_code
_entity_poly.pdbx_strand_id
1 'polypeptide(L)'
;MIIKKLSIILMAMVLPFALMSCSDDTVSVDLDDENDDEPVELVYAISFSVGDGVATFTVDMTDVSGFDPEDHSVFITGSLLGWAEPGSDPERQELVLMVDGDTEIPVIEPEATGDVEYKYFSDFVAEGWDGGEWAGDPNRSATLEEGATIADEWGEQPADD
;
A
#
# COMPACT_ATOMS: atom_id res chain seq x y z
N MET A 1 -27.56 -44.39 13.14
CA MET A 1 -27.99 -45.54 12.33
C MET A 1 -27.28 -45.46 10.98
N ILE A 2 -26.36 -46.41 10.72
CA ILE A 2 -26.06 -47.05 9.40
C ILE A 2 -25.51 -46.12 8.29
N ILE A 3 -24.17 -45.94 8.14
CA ILE A 3 -23.17 -46.71 7.34
C ILE A 3 -23.50 -46.88 5.84
N LYS A 4 -22.47 -46.63 4.99
CA LYS A 4 -22.03 -47.36 3.75
C LYS A 4 -21.92 -46.41 2.54
N LYS A 5 -20.91 -46.41 1.66
CA LYS A 5 -19.72 -47.23 1.34
C LYS A 5 -18.91 -46.41 0.29
N LEU A 6 -17.63 -46.11 0.48
CA LEU A 6 -16.46 -46.80 -0.12
C LEU A 6 -16.72 -47.52 -1.46
N SER A 7 -16.11 -47.03 -2.54
CA SER A 7 -15.64 -47.90 -3.65
C SER A 7 -14.54 -47.23 -4.47
N ILE A 8 -13.37 -47.85 -4.34
CA ILE A 8 -12.10 -47.68 -5.07
C ILE A 8 -12.24 -48.35 -6.45
N ILE A 9 -11.71 -47.74 -7.52
CA ILE A 9 -11.21 -48.49 -8.69
C ILE A 9 -9.84 -47.96 -9.09
N LEU A 10 -8.86 -48.82 -8.84
CA LEU A 10 -7.48 -48.82 -9.29
C LEU A 10 -7.43 -49.45 -10.68
N MET A 11 -6.70 -48.87 -11.64
CA MET A 11 -6.15 -49.65 -12.75
C MET A 11 -4.79 -49.08 -13.15
N ALA A 12 -3.75 -49.77 -12.68
CA ALA A 12 -2.38 -49.58 -13.11
C ALA A 12 -2.16 -50.30 -14.45
N MET A 13 -1.48 -49.65 -15.39
CA MET A 13 -0.86 -50.32 -16.52
C MET A 13 0.55 -49.75 -16.69
N VAL A 14 1.53 -50.60 -16.39
CA VAL A 14 2.97 -50.37 -16.57
C VAL A 14 3.42 -51.26 -17.73
N LEU A 15 4.28 -50.76 -18.63
CA LEU A 15 5.52 -51.40 -19.14
C LEU A 15 6.02 -50.71 -20.43
N PRO A 16 7.32 -50.86 -20.79
CA PRO A 16 8.22 -49.75 -21.13
C PRO A 16 8.91 -49.96 -22.51
N PHE A 17 10.08 -49.32 -22.70
CA PHE A 17 11.03 -49.36 -23.83
C PHE A 17 10.72 -48.40 -24.97
N ALA A 18 11.69 -47.71 -25.59
CA ALA A 18 13.07 -47.39 -25.28
C ALA A 18 13.49 -46.25 -26.25
N LEU A 19 14.54 -45.55 -25.82
CA LEU A 19 15.34 -44.51 -26.48
C LEU A 19 15.59 -44.77 -27.99
N MET A 20 15.64 -43.69 -28.80
CA MET A 20 16.82 -43.25 -29.59
C MET A 20 16.42 -42.33 -30.77
N SER A 21 17.14 -41.21 -30.88
CA SER A 21 17.66 -40.63 -32.14
C SER A 21 16.95 -39.43 -32.78
N CYS A 22 17.44 -38.26 -32.37
CA CYS A 22 17.90 -37.10 -33.16
C CYS A 22 16.97 -36.34 -34.13
N SER A 23 16.80 -35.07 -33.75
CA SER A 23 16.94 -33.89 -34.60
C SER A 23 15.74 -33.55 -35.49
N ASP A 24 14.84 -32.71 -34.98
CA ASP A 24 14.36 -31.57 -35.76
C ASP A 24 13.85 -30.46 -34.83
N ASP A 25 14.13 -29.25 -35.27
CA ASP A 25 13.94 -27.94 -34.65
C ASP A 25 12.54 -27.77 -34.02
N THR A 26 12.47 -27.79 -32.69
CA THR A 26 11.33 -27.20 -31.98
C THR A 26 11.88 -26.28 -30.92
N VAL A 27 11.63 -24.98 -31.12
CA VAL A 27 11.69 -23.96 -30.10
C VAL A 27 11.00 -24.50 -28.85
N SER A 28 11.79 -24.88 -27.85
CA SER A 28 11.31 -24.99 -26.48
C SER A 28 11.00 -23.56 -26.05
N VAL A 29 9.73 -23.19 -26.17
CA VAL A 29 9.18 -22.10 -25.39
C VAL A 29 9.25 -22.62 -23.95
N ASP A 30 10.28 -22.18 -23.23
CA ASP A 30 10.31 -22.28 -21.78
C ASP A 30 9.09 -21.51 -21.28
N LEU A 31 8.02 -22.24 -20.95
CA LEU A 31 6.92 -21.75 -20.15
C LEU A 31 7.34 -21.84 -18.68
N ASP A 32 8.45 -21.19 -18.36
CA ASP A 32 8.72 -20.74 -16.99
C ASP A 32 8.02 -19.39 -16.86
N ASP A 33 6.68 -19.43 -16.91
CA ASP A 33 5.83 -18.35 -16.42
C ASP A 33 5.72 -18.55 -14.91
N GLU A 34 6.87 -18.42 -14.24
CA GLU A 34 6.89 -18.14 -12.81
C GLU A 34 6.19 -16.79 -12.71
N ASN A 35 4.93 -16.80 -12.31
CA ASN A 35 4.27 -15.60 -11.81
C ASN A 35 5.11 -15.18 -10.61
N ASP A 36 6.11 -14.34 -10.86
CA ASP A 36 6.67 -13.39 -9.90
C ASP A 36 5.52 -12.43 -9.56
N ASP A 37 4.50 -12.93 -8.86
CA ASP A 37 3.53 -12.13 -8.10
C ASP A 37 4.32 -11.54 -6.92
N GLU A 38 5.24 -10.63 -7.22
CA GLU A 38 5.79 -9.74 -6.22
C GLU A 38 4.59 -8.98 -5.62
N PRO A 39 4.52 -8.88 -4.28
CA PRO A 39 3.43 -8.15 -3.64
C PRO A 39 3.40 -6.73 -4.19
N VAL A 40 2.20 -6.29 -4.60
CA VAL A 40 2.01 -4.90 -5.02
C VAL A 40 2.18 -4.01 -3.79
N GLU A 41 3.23 -3.20 -3.77
CA GLU A 41 3.45 -2.22 -2.73
C GLU A 41 2.44 -1.07 -2.90
N LEU A 42 1.69 -0.76 -1.85
CA LEU A 42 0.68 0.29 -1.83
C LEU A 42 1.16 1.48 -1.01
N VAL A 43 2.16 2.20 -1.52
CA VAL A 43 2.73 3.35 -0.83
C VAL A 43 2.15 4.65 -1.36
N TYR A 44 1.52 5.42 -0.49
CA TYR A 44 0.90 6.71 -0.81
C TYR A 44 1.81 7.85 -0.40
N ALA A 45 1.83 8.95 -1.17
CA ALA A 45 2.71 10.09 -0.91
C ALA A 45 2.04 11.46 -1.07
N ILE A 46 2.53 12.43 -0.31
CA ILE A 46 2.23 13.86 -0.45
C ILE A 46 3.43 14.68 0.02
N SER A 47 3.69 15.82 -0.61
CA SER A 47 4.79 16.71 -0.25
C SER A 47 4.28 18.07 0.24
N PHE A 48 5.05 18.69 1.13
CA PHE A 48 4.82 20.05 1.61
C PHE A 48 6.02 20.94 1.28
N SER A 49 5.76 22.17 0.83
CA SER A 49 6.83 23.14 0.55
C SER A 49 7.47 23.63 1.86
N VAL A 50 8.79 23.57 1.95
CA VAL A 50 9.57 24.05 3.11
C VAL A 50 10.81 24.77 2.61
N GLY A 51 10.90 26.09 2.87
CA GLY A 51 12.00 26.90 2.33
C GLY A 51 12.00 26.91 0.81
N ASP A 52 13.13 26.51 0.20
CA ASP A 52 13.29 26.38 -1.25
C ASP A 52 13.07 24.93 -1.76
N GLY A 53 12.73 23.99 -0.86
CA GLY A 53 12.51 22.58 -1.18
C GLY A 53 11.20 22.02 -0.65
N VAL A 54 11.16 20.71 -0.45
CA VAL A 54 9.96 20.00 0.01
C VAL A 54 10.31 18.97 1.09
N ALA A 55 9.32 18.68 1.94
CA ALA A 55 9.30 17.49 2.79
C ALA A 55 8.23 16.52 2.25
N THR A 56 8.53 15.23 2.21
CA THR A 56 7.61 14.20 1.68
C THR A 56 7.16 13.27 2.78
N PHE A 57 5.85 13.08 2.88
CA PHE A 57 5.21 12.09 3.73
C PHE A 57 4.81 10.91 2.88
N THR A 58 5.06 9.70 3.38
CA THR A 58 4.63 8.46 2.75
C THR A 58 3.99 7.55 3.77
N VAL A 59 2.89 6.90 3.40
CA VAL A 59 2.24 5.88 4.23
C VAL A 59 2.09 4.58 3.44
N ASP A 60 2.53 3.48 4.03
CA ASP A 60 2.41 2.15 3.48
C ASP A 60 1.05 1.54 3.87
N MET A 61 0.26 1.18 2.85
CA MET A 61 -1.06 0.56 2.96
C MET A 61 -1.04 -0.93 2.57
N THR A 62 0.13 -1.50 2.26
CA THR A 62 0.27 -2.85 1.66
C THR A 62 -0.39 -3.94 2.51
N ASP A 63 -0.27 -3.84 3.83
CA ASP A 63 -0.80 -4.83 4.78
C ASP A 63 -2.26 -4.57 5.20
N VAL A 64 -2.92 -3.56 4.62
CA VAL A 64 -4.32 -3.21 4.95
C VAL A 64 -5.28 -4.12 4.19
N SER A 65 -5.72 -5.19 4.85
CA SER A 65 -6.62 -6.18 4.25
C SER A 65 -7.95 -5.58 3.77
N GLY A 66 -8.23 -5.72 2.47
CA GLY A 66 -9.48 -5.28 1.85
C GLY A 66 -9.46 -3.84 1.34
N PHE A 67 -8.36 -3.11 1.56
CA PHE A 67 -8.12 -1.83 0.91
C PHE A 67 -7.97 -2.06 -0.61
N ASP A 68 -8.45 -1.09 -1.38
CA ASP A 68 -8.48 -1.15 -2.84
C ASP A 68 -8.11 0.24 -3.35
N PRO A 69 -6.95 0.42 -4.01
CA PRO A 69 -6.49 1.72 -4.46
C PRO A 69 -7.32 2.32 -5.61
N GLU A 70 -8.20 1.55 -6.26
CA GLU A 70 -9.11 2.07 -7.30
C GLU A 70 -10.40 2.66 -6.69
N ASP A 71 -10.81 2.19 -5.51
CA ASP A 71 -12.07 2.55 -4.86
C ASP A 71 -11.89 3.42 -3.59
N HIS A 72 -10.71 3.40 -2.97
CA HIS A 72 -10.44 4.06 -1.70
C HIS A 72 -9.31 5.07 -1.79
N SER A 73 -9.46 6.16 -1.04
CA SER A 73 -8.49 7.25 -0.94
C SER A 73 -7.83 7.28 0.43
N VAL A 74 -6.62 7.85 0.47
CA VAL A 74 -5.84 8.08 1.69
C VAL A 74 -5.63 9.58 1.86
N PHE A 75 -5.83 10.08 3.07
CA PHE A 75 -5.75 11.50 3.41
C PHE A 75 -4.79 11.73 4.56
N ILE A 76 -4.13 12.89 4.57
CA ILE A 76 -3.39 13.42 5.72
C ILE A 76 -4.09 14.69 6.24
N THR A 77 -4.13 14.84 7.55
CA THR A 77 -4.41 16.15 8.17
C THR A 77 -3.60 16.30 9.45
N GLY A 78 -3.54 17.51 9.98
CA GLY A 78 -2.69 17.84 11.12
C GLY A 78 -2.52 19.33 11.32
N SER A 79 -1.58 19.72 12.19
CA SER A 79 -1.20 21.12 12.37
C SER A 79 -0.71 21.77 11.08
N LEU A 80 -0.13 20.97 10.16
CA LEU A 80 0.32 21.38 8.83
C LEU A 80 -0.82 21.78 7.87
N LEU A 81 -2.07 21.38 8.14
CA LEU A 81 -3.28 21.78 7.40
C LEU A 81 -4.34 22.45 8.30
N GLY A 82 -3.94 22.90 9.50
CA GLY A 82 -4.85 23.54 10.44
C GLY A 82 -5.99 22.62 10.95
N TRP A 83 -5.77 21.31 10.94
CA TRP A 83 -6.77 20.29 11.32
C TRP A 83 -8.08 20.39 10.53
N ALA A 84 -7.99 20.67 9.23
CA ALA A 84 -9.13 20.53 8.32
C ALA A 84 -9.66 19.08 8.34
N GLU A 85 -10.98 18.91 8.25
CA GLU A 85 -11.61 17.59 8.27
C GLU A 85 -11.10 16.72 7.13
N PRO A 86 -10.71 15.45 7.36
CA PRO A 86 -10.21 14.57 6.31
C PRO A 86 -11.21 14.41 5.16
N GLY A 87 -10.76 14.58 3.93
CA GLY A 87 -11.58 14.52 2.71
C GLY A 87 -12.39 15.80 2.43
N SER A 88 -12.38 16.79 3.32
CA SER A 88 -13.08 18.06 3.08
C SER A 88 -12.31 19.02 2.14
N ASP A 89 -11.01 18.79 1.99
CA ASP A 89 -10.12 19.56 1.11
C ASP A 89 -9.16 18.62 0.35
N PRO A 90 -9.70 17.80 -0.57
CA PRO A 90 -8.93 16.74 -1.24
C PRO A 90 -7.71 17.27 -2.00
N GLU A 91 -7.79 18.50 -2.54
CA GLU A 91 -6.67 19.14 -3.25
C GLU A 91 -5.42 19.36 -2.37
N ARG A 92 -5.58 19.36 -1.04
CA ARG A 92 -4.49 19.56 -0.07
C ARG A 92 -4.24 18.36 0.85
N GLN A 93 -5.18 17.42 0.91
CA GLN A 93 -5.17 16.32 1.88
C GLN A 93 -4.92 14.96 1.26
N GLU A 94 -5.34 14.74 0.02
CA GLU A 94 -5.31 13.42 -0.61
C GLU A 94 -3.89 13.05 -1.05
N LEU A 95 -3.43 11.88 -0.63
CA LEU A 95 -2.16 11.32 -1.04
C LEU A 95 -2.32 10.58 -2.36
N VAL A 96 -1.25 10.54 -3.15
CA VAL A 96 -1.22 9.79 -4.42
C VAL A 96 -0.50 8.47 -4.25
N LEU A 97 -1.03 7.40 -4.84
CA LEU A 97 -0.36 6.10 -4.90
C LEU A 97 0.90 6.20 -5.77
N MET A 98 2.05 5.78 -5.23
CA MET A 98 3.31 5.68 -5.96
C MET A 98 3.36 4.36 -6.73
N VAL A 99 3.03 4.40 -8.02
CA VAL A 99 3.00 3.22 -8.90
C VAL A 99 4.38 2.97 -9.53
N ASP A 100 5.15 4.05 -9.73
CA ASP A 100 6.48 4.02 -10.32
C ASP A 100 7.30 5.26 -9.89
N GLY A 101 8.55 5.32 -10.33
CA GLY A 101 9.45 6.45 -10.05
C GLY A 101 9.11 7.76 -10.79
N ASP A 102 8.10 7.76 -11.68
CA ASP A 102 7.65 8.92 -12.45
C ASP A 102 6.32 9.48 -11.91
N THR A 103 5.76 8.90 -10.84
CA THR A 103 4.54 9.40 -10.19
C THR A 103 4.72 10.84 -9.71
N GLU A 104 3.87 11.75 -10.17
CA GLU A 104 3.89 13.15 -9.76
C GLU A 104 3.32 13.30 -8.34
N ILE A 105 4.17 13.61 -7.37
CA ILE A 105 3.76 13.85 -5.97
C ILE A 105 3.29 15.31 -5.83
N PRO A 106 2.06 15.57 -5.34
CA PRO A 106 1.56 16.92 -5.13
C PRO A 106 2.37 17.65 -4.06
N VAL A 107 2.62 18.94 -4.27
CA VAL A 107 3.34 19.81 -3.33
C VAL A 107 2.39 20.88 -2.79
N ILE A 108 2.15 20.86 -1.48
CA ILE A 108 1.17 21.70 -0.79
C ILE A 108 1.86 22.76 0.07
N GLU A 109 1.31 23.97 0.12
CA GLU A 109 1.75 24.99 1.07
C GLU A 109 1.19 24.67 2.48
N PRO A 110 2.05 24.43 3.49
CA PRO A 110 1.61 24.08 4.82
C PRO A 110 1.19 25.33 5.62
N GLU A 111 0.24 25.16 6.54
CA GLU A 111 -0.17 26.18 7.52
C GLU A 111 0.87 26.36 8.64
N ALA A 112 1.72 25.35 8.88
CA ALA A 112 2.74 25.34 9.91
C ALA A 112 4.00 24.57 9.46
N THR A 113 5.17 25.01 9.93
CA THR A 113 6.48 24.35 9.71
C THR A 113 7.20 24.13 11.04
N GLY A 114 8.29 23.36 11.03
CA GLY A 114 8.96 22.91 12.26
C GLY A 114 8.25 21.70 12.85
N ASP A 115 8.13 21.61 14.17
CA ASP A 115 7.46 20.47 14.81
C ASP A 115 5.96 20.49 14.50
N VAL A 116 5.48 19.44 13.83
CA VAL A 116 4.09 19.27 13.41
C VAL A 116 3.51 17.98 13.98
N GLU A 117 2.20 18.01 14.21
CA GLU A 117 1.40 16.84 14.54
C GLU A 117 0.49 16.51 13.36
N TYR A 118 0.30 15.23 13.07
CA TYR A 118 -0.49 14.77 11.95
C TYR A 118 -1.05 13.37 12.18
N LYS A 119 -1.96 12.94 11.29
CA LYS A 119 -2.54 11.60 11.27
C LYS A 119 -3.04 11.27 9.86
N TYR A 120 -3.04 9.98 9.52
CA TYR A 120 -3.61 9.49 8.27
C TYR A 120 -5.06 9.01 8.44
N PHE A 121 -5.84 9.15 7.38
CA PHE A 121 -7.25 8.79 7.31
C PHE A 121 -7.55 8.13 5.96
N SER A 122 -8.60 7.31 5.90
CA SER A 122 -9.06 6.70 4.67
C SER A 122 -10.56 6.46 4.71
N ASP A 123 -11.22 6.71 3.59
CA ASP A 123 -12.65 6.43 3.39
C ASP A 123 -12.97 4.93 3.39
N PHE A 124 -11.97 4.06 3.22
CA PHE A 124 -12.07 2.61 3.45
C PHE A 124 -12.53 2.28 4.87
N VAL A 125 -12.04 3.03 5.88
CA VAL A 125 -12.43 2.85 7.29
C VAL A 125 -13.77 3.54 7.55
N ALA A 126 -13.83 4.83 7.25
CA ALA A 126 -15.03 5.66 7.27
C ALA A 126 -14.71 7.06 6.68
N GLU A 127 -15.73 7.83 6.34
CA GLU A 127 -15.52 9.22 5.91
C GLU A 127 -15.10 10.12 7.10
N GLY A 128 -14.26 11.12 6.84
CA GLY A 128 -13.89 12.14 7.82
C GLY A 128 -13.09 11.61 9.02
N TRP A 129 -13.36 12.17 10.20
CA TRP A 129 -12.60 11.86 11.42
C TRP A 129 -12.71 10.41 11.90
N ASP A 130 -13.81 9.73 11.55
CA ASP A 130 -14.01 8.32 11.90
C ASP A 130 -13.13 7.40 11.03
N GLY A 131 -12.57 7.90 9.92
CA GLY A 131 -11.70 7.18 9.00
C GLY A 131 -10.24 7.09 9.42
N GLY A 132 -9.91 7.53 10.64
CA GLY A 132 -8.53 7.57 11.11
C GLY A 132 -7.93 6.17 11.26
N GLU A 133 -6.62 6.07 11.00
CA GLU A 133 -5.84 4.83 11.24
C GLU A 133 -6.01 4.29 12.68
N TRP A 134 -6.22 5.19 13.64
CA TRP A 134 -6.77 4.88 14.95
C TRP A 134 -7.53 6.07 15.55
N ALA A 135 -8.45 5.76 16.46
CA ALA A 135 -9.24 6.75 17.17
C ALA A 135 -8.43 7.49 18.25
N GLY A 136 -8.60 8.81 18.35
CA GLY A 136 -8.04 9.62 19.43
C GLY A 136 -6.51 9.76 19.38
N ASP A 137 -5.92 9.90 20.57
CA ASP A 137 -4.47 10.06 20.76
C ASP A 137 -3.72 8.70 20.71
N PRO A 138 -2.40 8.70 20.44
CA PRO A 138 -1.58 9.87 20.08
C PRO A 138 -1.76 10.29 18.62
N ASN A 139 -1.40 11.53 18.31
CA ASN A 139 -1.10 11.94 16.94
C ASN A 139 0.35 11.55 16.61
N ARG A 140 0.66 11.37 15.32
CA ARG A 140 2.05 11.30 14.88
C ARG A 140 2.69 12.68 15.01
N SER A 141 4.00 12.72 15.23
CA SER A 141 4.78 13.95 15.28
C SER A 141 6.00 13.85 14.36
N ALA A 142 6.32 14.92 13.65
CA ALA A 142 7.51 15.02 12.82
C ALA A 142 8.05 16.45 12.81
N THR A 143 9.31 16.62 12.43
CA THR A 143 9.86 17.95 12.14
C THR A 143 9.79 18.20 10.63
N LEU A 144 8.97 19.16 10.24
CA LEU A 144 8.78 19.59 8.87
C LEU A 144 9.93 20.51 8.45
N GLU A 145 10.97 19.92 7.86
CA GLU A 145 12.17 20.60 7.36
C GLU A 145 12.47 20.27 5.88
N GLU A 146 13.27 21.12 5.24
CA GLU A 146 13.63 20.94 3.82
C GLU A 146 14.33 19.59 3.58
N GLY A 147 13.82 18.80 2.64
CA GLY A 147 14.39 17.50 2.27
C GLY A 147 14.03 16.36 3.22
N ALA A 148 13.16 16.61 4.22
CA ALA A 148 12.69 15.54 5.09
C ALA A 148 11.89 14.48 4.32
N THR A 149 12.09 13.22 4.69
CA THR A 149 11.27 12.09 4.23
C THR A 149 10.72 11.41 5.47
N ILE A 150 9.41 11.45 5.62
CA ILE A 150 8.67 10.87 6.72
C ILE A 150 7.94 9.64 6.16
N ALA A 151 8.36 8.44 6.57
CA ALA A 151 7.79 7.20 6.10
C ALA A 151 7.12 6.46 7.26
N ASP A 152 5.84 6.15 7.07
CA ASP A 152 4.97 5.56 8.08
C ASP A 152 4.32 4.27 7.54
N GLU A 153 3.96 3.37 8.44
CA GLU A 153 3.09 2.23 8.16
C GLU A 153 1.69 2.51 8.71
N TRP A 154 0.65 2.24 7.92
CA TRP A 154 -0.73 2.47 8.34
C TRP A 154 -1.09 1.70 9.61
N GLY A 155 -1.63 2.41 10.62
CA GLY A 155 -2.07 1.78 11.87
C GLY A 155 -0.94 1.48 12.86
N GLU A 156 0.33 1.71 12.50
CA GLU A 156 1.43 1.67 13.44
C GLU A 156 1.40 2.92 14.34
N GLN A 157 0.89 2.76 15.56
CA GLN A 157 0.89 3.86 16.54
C GLN A 157 2.31 4.22 16.97
N PRO A 158 2.65 5.52 17.06
CA PRO A 158 3.88 5.94 17.70
C PRO A 158 3.86 5.50 19.18
N ALA A 159 5.03 5.13 19.71
CA ALA A 159 5.12 4.74 21.11
C ALA A 159 4.73 5.90 22.03
N ASP A 160 3.97 5.60 23.08
CA ASP A 160 3.72 6.53 24.18
C ASP A 160 5.06 6.78 24.93
N ASP A 161 5.71 7.92 24.67
CA ASP A 161 6.92 8.37 25.39
C ASP A 161 6.63 8.81 26.85
#